data_AF-A0A837NI59-F1
#
_entry.id   AF-A0A837NI59-F1
#
_cell.length_a   1.000
_cell.length_b   1.000
_cell.length_c   1.000
_cell.angle_alpha   90.00
_cell.angle_beta   90.00
_cell.angle_gamma   90.00
#
_symmetry.space_group_name_H-M   'P 1'
#
loop_
_entity.id
_entity.type
_entity.pdbx_description
1 polymer ?
#
loop_
_entity_poly.entity_id
_entity_poly.type
_entity_poly.pdbx_seq_one_letter_code
_entity_poly.pdbx_strand_id
1 'polypeptide(L)'
;MLKSTLFALSVAFVAVFSSATYAEQKQTLGNWDVHYSAFTSTFLAPKVAATYGITRSASKGVLNISVLDKNTQAPQELEVTGQVVNPLGQIQSLEFQKITEAEAVYYITQFDYTNAETLRFTINIGDEQTLKFNQEFWLND
;
A
#
# COMPACT_ATOMS: atom_id res chain seq x y z
N MET A 1 -46.79 -50.51 -5.33
CA MET A 1 -46.77 -49.51 -6.42
C MET A 1 -45.68 -48.51 -6.11
N LEU A 2 -44.77 -48.35 -7.07
CA LEU A 2 -43.62 -47.46 -7.12
C LEU A 2 -44.06 -45.98 -7.28
N LYS A 3 -43.31 -45.02 -6.71
CA LYS A 3 -43.08 -43.60 -7.16
C LYS A 3 -42.38 -42.82 -6.01
N SER A 4 -41.04 -42.77 -5.99
CA SER A 4 -40.16 -41.82 -6.70
C SER A 4 -40.14 -40.41 -6.09
N THR A 5 -39.08 -40.17 -5.30
CA THR A 5 -38.23 -38.96 -5.14
C THR A 5 -38.72 -37.59 -5.59
N LEU A 6 -38.42 -36.56 -4.78
CA LEU A 6 -37.70 -35.35 -5.21
C LEU A 6 -37.23 -34.54 -3.98
N PHE A 7 -35.93 -34.62 -3.70
CA PHE A 7 -35.20 -33.80 -2.74
C PHE A 7 -34.76 -32.52 -3.47
N ALA A 8 -35.44 -31.40 -3.26
CA ALA A 8 -35.08 -30.12 -3.89
C ALA A 8 -33.99 -29.42 -3.07
N LEU A 9 -32.74 -29.81 -3.33
CA LEU A 9 -31.54 -29.14 -2.83
C LEU A 9 -31.37 -27.80 -3.59
N SER A 10 -31.86 -26.70 -3.01
CA SER A 10 -31.58 -25.35 -3.53
C SER A 10 -30.29 -24.83 -2.91
N VAL A 11 -29.15 -25.14 -3.54
CA VAL A 11 -27.86 -24.49 -3.22
C VAL A 11 -27.90 -23.08 -3.78
N ALA A 12 -28.10 -22.09 -2.91
CA ALA A 12 -27.91 -20.69 -3.24
C ALA A 12 -26.40 -20.43 -3.42
N PHE A 13 -25.99 -20.20 -4.67
CA PHE A 13 -24.64 -19.79 -5.03
C PHE A 13 -24.47 -18.31 -4.65
N VAL A 14 -24.01 -18.04 -3.42
CA VAL A 14 -23.54 -16.70 -3.03
C VAL A 14 -22.18 -16.50 -3.68
N ALA A 15 -22.15 -15.81 -4.81
CA ALA A 15 -20.92 -15.27 -5.37
C ALA A 15 -20.42 -14.16 -4.44
N VAL A 16 -19.48 -14.49 -3.55
CA VAL A 16 -18.71 -13.51 -2.80
C VAL A 16 -17.79 -12.83 -3.82
N PHE A 17 -18.15 -11.63 -4.26
CA PHE A 17 -17.22 -10.75 -4.96
C PHE A 17 -16.14 -10.34 -3.97
N SER A 18 -15.02 -11.06 -3.98
CA SER A 18 -13.81 -10.68 -3.27
C SER A 18 -13.27 -9.40 -3.91
N SER A 19 -13.59 -8.24 -3.35
CA SER A 19 -12.86 -7.01 -3.65
C SER A 19 -11.38 -7.25 -3.34
N ALA A 20 -10.48 -6.97 -4.29
CA ALA A 20 -9.04 -7.04 -4.06
C ALA A 20 -8.67 -6.13 -2.88
N THR A 21 -8.44 -6.72 -1.72
CA THR A 21 -7.97 -6.00 -0.53
C THR A 21 -6.47 -5.79 -0.69
N TYR A 22 -6.04 -4.56 -0.94
CA TYR A 22 -4.63 -4.19 -0.77
C TYR A 22 -4.34 -4.27 0.72
N ALA A 23 -3.58 -5.31 1.11
CA ALA A 23 -3.25 -5.52 2.51
C ALA A 23 -2.28 -4.43 2.96
N GLU A 24 -2.76 -3.52 3.81
CA GLU A 24 -1.90 -2.67 4.61
C GLU A 24 -0.95 -3.55 5.43
N GLN A 25 0.34 -3.20 5.42
CA GLN A 25 1.39 -3.95 6.11
C GLN A 25 1.87 -3.13 7.31
N LYS A 26 2.32 -3.82 8.36
CA LYS A 26 2.90 -3.20 9.56
C LYS A 26 4.21 -3.88 9.92
N GLN A 27 5.20 -3.09 10.28
CA GLN A 27 6.43 -3.58 10.91
C GLN A 27 6.75 -2.76 12.16
N THR A 28 7.02 -3.43 13.28
CA THR A 28 7.50 -2.77 14.50
C THR A 28 9.01 -2.57 14.40
N LEU A 29 9.46 -1.32 14.48
CA LEU A 29 10.86 -0.90 14.43
C LEU A 29 11.19 -0.07 15.68
N GLY A 30 11.98 -0.62 16.59
CA GLY A 30 12.33 0.04 17.86
C GLY A 30 11.10 0.36 18.71
N ASN A 31 10.77 1.65 18.84
CA ASN A 31 9.61 2.15 19.57
C ASN A 31 8.39 2.44 18.69
N TRP A 32 8.49 2.17 17.39
CA TRP A 32 7.46 2.56 16.43
C TRP A 32 6.80 1.37 15.77
N ASP A 33 5.50 1.48 15.55
CA ASP A 33 4.74 0.69 14.61
C ASP A 33 4.66 1.46 13.29
N VAL A 34 5.30 0.92 12.26
CA VAL A 34 5.36 1.52 10.93
C VAL A 34 4.37 0.80 10.02
N HIS A 35 3.32 1.52 9.66
CA HIS A 35 2.30 1.07 8.72
C HIS A 35 2.67 1.54 7.31
N TYR A 36 2.53 0.67 6.33
CA TYR A 36 2.89 0.96 4.96
C TYR A 36 1.99 0.25 3.95
N SER A 37 1.77 0.90 2.82
CA SER A 37 1.08 0.32 1.67
C SER A 37 1.69 0.85 0.37
N ALA A 38 1.98 -0.06 -0.55
CA ALA A 38 2.54 0.25 -1.85
C ALA A 38 1.61 -0.31 -2.93
N PHE A 39 1.05 0.55 -3.78
CA PHE A 39 0.00 0.16 -4.72
C PHE A 39 -0.03 1.04 -5.98
N THR A 40 -0.77 0.62 -7.01
CA THR A 40 -0.87 1.37 -8.27
C THR A 40 -1.67 2.67 -8.07
N SER A 41 -1.16 3.79 -8.58
CA SER A 41 -1.79 5.12 -8.41
C SER A 41 -3.22 5.21 -8.95
N THR A 42 -3.62 4.34 -9.89
CA THR A 42 -4.99 4.27 -10.43
C THR A 42 -6.04 3.92 -9.37
N PHE A 43 -5.65 3.27 -8.27
CA PHE A 43 -6.56 2.93 -7.18
C PHE A 43 -6.93 4.11 -6.29
N LEU A 44 -6.16 5.20 -6.33
CA LEU A 44 -6.61 6.43 -5.70
C LEU A 44 -7.84 6.96 -6.41
N ALA A 45 -8.84 7.36 -5.63
CA ALA A 45 -9.97 8.10 -6.15
C ALA A 45 -9.48 9.40 -6.83
N PRO A 46 -10.08 9.83 -7.96
CA PRO A 46 -9.63 11.02 -8.69
C PRO A 46 -9.47 12.25 -7.80
N LYS A 47 -10.39 12.46 -6.87
CA LYS A 47 -10.37 13.58 -5.92
C LYS A 47 -9.14 13.51 -4.99
N VAL A 48 -8.82 12.35 -4.45
CA VAL A 48 -7.67 12.16 -3.54
C VAL A 48 -6.37 12.40 -4.28
N ALA A 49 -6.23 11.85 -5.48
CA ALA A 49 -5.06 12.07 -6.32
C ALA A 49 -4.88 13.56 -6.66
N ALA A 50 -5.97 14.27 -7.01
CA ALA A 50 -5.93 15.70 -7.28
C ALA A 50 -5.55 16.52 -6.04
N THR A 51 -6.10 16.20 -4.85
CA THR A 51 -5.76 16.87 -3.59
C THR A 51 -4.27 16.78 -3.28
N TYR A 52 -3.64 15.64 -3.56
CA TYR A 52 -2.23 15.39 -3.25
C TYR A 52 -1.27 15.52 -4.43
N GLY A 53 -1.74 16.03 -5.58
CA GLY A 53 -0.89 16.22 -6.77
C GLY A 53 -0.37 14.91 -7.39
N ILE A 54 -1.02 13.78 -7.12
CA ILE A 54 -0.59 12.46 -7.59
C ILE A 54 -1.10 12.21 -9.00
N THR A 55 -0.18 11.88 -9.92
CA THR A 55 -0.57 11.52 -11.29
C THR A 55 -1.07 10.08 -11.32
N ARG A 56 -2.34 9.87 -11.65
CA ARG A 56 -2.92 8.52 -11.82
C ARG A 56 -2.44 7.92 -13.14
N SER A 57 -1.70 6.82 -13.07
CA SER A 57 -1.19 6.06 -14.22
C SER A 57 -1.02 4.58 -13.87
N ALA A 58 -1.23 3.70 -14.84
CA ALA A 58 -0.98 2.27 -14.72
C ALA A 58 0.50 1.92 -14.50
N SER A 59 1.42 2.85 -14.77
CA SER A 59 2.88 2.70 -14.60
C SER A 59 3.45 3.50 -13.44
N LYS A 60 2.59 4.07 -12.58
CA LYS A 60 2.99 4.86 -11.42
C LYS A 60 2.45 4.26 -10.16
N GLY A 61 3.35 4.00 -9.21
CA GLY A 61 3.02 3.50 -7.89
C GLY A 61 2.91 4.64 -6.87
N VAL A 62 2.23 4.35 -5.77
CA VAL A 62 2.12 5.18 -4.59
C VAL A 62 2.61 4.36 -3.41
N LEU A 63 3.47 4.96 -2.59
CA LEU A 63 3.83 4.44 -1.28
C LEU A 63 3.29 5.40 -0.22
N ASN A 64 2.48 4.86 0.68
CA ASN A 64 2.00 5.55 1.87
C ASN A 64 2.67 4.94 3.10
N ILE A 65 3.20 5.78 3.99
CA ILE A 65 3.80 5.42 5.27
C ILE A 65 3.09 6.20 6.40
N SER A 66 2.76 5.54 7.50
CA SER A 66 2.44 6.20 8.76
C SER A 66 3.20 5.56 9.91
N VAL A 67 3.59 6.37 10.89
CA VAL A 67 4.40 5.94 12.02
C VAL A 67 3.66 6.24 13.31
N LEU A 68 3.43 5.22 14.12
CA LEU A 68 2.78 5.32 15.42
C LEU A 68 3.74 4.89 16.53
N ASP A 69 3.63 5.45 17.73
CA ASP A 69 4.29 4.88 18.90
C ASP A 69 3.67 3.51 19.21
N LYS A 70 4.51 2.49 19.41
CA LYS A 70 4.03 1.10 19.53
C LYS A 70 3.12 0.87 20.74
N ASN A 71 3.27 1.66 21.81
CA ASN A 71 2.55 1.45 23.07
C ASN A 71 1.28 2.29 23.14
N THR A 72 1.39 3.56 22.80
CA THR A 72 0.30 4.55 22.89
C THR A 72 -0.52 4.63 21.61
N GLN A 73 0.01 4.12 20.49
CA GLN A 73 -0.56 4.25 19.15
C GLN A 73 -0.72 5.71 18.70
N ALA A 74 -0.03 6.65 19.37
CA ALA A 74 -0.03 8.05 19.02
C ALA A 74 0.80 8.28 17.73
N PRO A 75 0.32 9.10 16.77
CA PRO A 75 1.08 9.44 15.58
C PRO A 75 2.42 10.10 15.90
N GLN A 76 3.45 9.73 15.14
CA GLN A 76 4.80 10.25 15.28
C GLN A 76 5.16 11.11 14.05
N GLU A 77 5.51 12.36 14.30
CA GLU A 77 6.01 13.28 13.27
C GLU A 77 7.54 13.17 13.18
N LEU A 78 8.02 12.32 12.28
CA LEU A 78 9.43 12.02 12.07
C LEU A 78 9.81 12.32 10.62
N GLU A 79 11.09 12.55 10.36
CA GLU A 79 11.58 12.61 8.98
C GLU A 79 11.45 11.22 8.33
N VAL A 80 10.90 11.17 7.12
CA VAL A 80 10.78 9.95 6.31
C VAL A 80 11.44 10.19 4.97
N THR A 81 12.50 9.44 4.70
CA THR A 81 13.23 9.47 3.42
C THR A 81 13.36 8.07 2.88
N GLY A 82 13.72 7.92 1.60
CA GLY A 82 13.98 6.59 1.10
C GLY A 82 14.29 6.53 -0.38
N GLN A 83 14.44 5.30 -0.83
CA GLN A 83 14.65 4.96 -2.22
C GLN A 83 13.98 3.65 -2.56
N VAL A 84 13.75 3.46 -3.84
CA VAL A 84 13.30 2.19 -4.41
C VAL A 84 14.26 1.75 -5.50
N VAL A 85 14.54 0.45 -5.56
CA VAL A 85 15.46 -0.15 -6.52
C VAL A 85 14.76 -1.23 -7.31
N ASN A 86 14.84 -1.17 -8.64
CA ASN A 86 14.27 -2.18 -9.51
C ASN A 86 15.21 -3.39 -9.71
N PRO A 87 14.77 -4.47 -10.38
CA PRO A 87 15.61 -5.64 -10.62
C PRO A 87 16.89 -5.35 -11.43
N LEU A 88 16.88 -4.30 -12.26
CA LEU A 88 18.04 -3.86 -13.04
C LEU A 88 19.05 -3.03 -12.23
N GLY A 89 18.75 -2.76 -10.95
CA GLY A 89 19.62 -1.98 -10.06
C GLY A 89 19.49 -0.47 -10.24
N GLN A 90 18.51 0.02 -11.01
CA GLN A 90 18.22 1.44 -11.13
C GLN A 90 17.56 1.93 -9.83
N ILE A 91 18.08 3.05 -9.32
CA ILE A 91 17.64 3.65 -8.05
C ILE A 91 16.76 4.86 -8.36
N GLN A 92 15.60 4.93 -7.71
CA GLN A 92 14.77 6.13 -7.66
C GLN A 92 14.74 6.64 -6.22
N SER A 93 15.12 7.90 -6.01
CA SER A 93 14.89 8.58 -4.73
C SER A 93 13.40 8.84 -4.54
N LEU A 94 12.91 8.67 -3.32
CA LEU A 94 11.50 8.87 -2.98
C LEU A 94 11.33 10.22 -2.28
N GLU A 95 10.49 11.08 -2.87
CA GLU A 95 10.17 12.40 -2.35
C GLU A 95 8.85 12.35 -1.60
N PHE A 96 8.93 12.26 -0.27
CA PHE A 96 7.76 12.14 0.59
C PHE A 96 7.12 13.50 0.87
N GLN A 97 5.83 13.61 0.60
CA GLN A 97 4.97 14.69 1.08
C GLN A 97 4.33 14.27 2.41
N LYS A 98 4.54 15.07 3.46
CA LYS A 98 3.82 14.92 4.73
C LYS A 98 2.40 15.46 4.60
N ILE A 99 1.41 14.68 5.01
CA ILE A 99 0.00 15.02 5.05
C ILE A 99 -0.49 14.87 6.49
N THR A 100 -1.17 15.88 7.00
CA THR A 100 -1.80 15.86 8.32
C THR A 100 -3.31 16.04 8.15
N GLU A 101 -4.09 15.04 8.58
CA GLU A 101 -5.55 15.07 8.56
C GLU A 101 -6.10 14.73 9.95
N ALA A 102 -6.82 15.68 10.55
CA ALA A 102 -7.29 15.58 11.94
C ALA A 102 -6.16 15.22 12.91
N GLU A 103 -6.11 13.98 13.38
CA GLU A 103 -5.11 13.46 14.30
C GLU A 103 -4.20 12.41 13.65
N ALA A 104 -4.17 12.31 12.31
CA ALA A 104 -3.34 11.35 11.59
C ALA A 104 -2.26 12.05 10.75
N VAL A 105 -1.08 11.42 10.67
CA VAL A 105 0.06 11.89 9.88
C VAL A 105 0.51 10.80 8.92
N TYR A 106 0.60 11.15 7.65
CA TYR A 106 0.99 10.24 6.56
C TYR A 106 2.12 10.85 5.74
N TYR A 107 2.95 9.99 5.17
CA TYR A 107 3.99 10.34 4.22
C TYR A 107 3.69 9.61 2.91
N ILE A 108 3.39 10.37 1.87
CA ILE A 108 3.06 9.83 0.55
C ILE A 108 4.14 10.19 -0.46
N THR A 109 4.51 9.23 -1.30
CA THR A 109 5.41 9.45 -2.44
C THR A 109 4.88 8.71 -3.66
N GLN A 110 5.26 9.20 -4.84
CA GLN A 110 5.03 8.52 -6.12
C GLN A 110 6.36 8.00 -6.67
N PHE A 111 6.31 6.87 -7.38
CA PHE A 111 7.45 6.29 -8.08
C PHE A 111 7.00 5.66 -9.40
N ASP A 112 7.94 5.49 -10.32
CA ASP A 112 7.70 4.84 -11.59
C ASP A 112 8.00 3.35 -11.50
N TYR A 113 7.23 2.56 -12.24
CA TYR A 113 7.48 1.14 -12.41
C TYR A 113 7.10 0.63 -13.80
N THR A 114 7.64 -0.53 -14.14
CA THR A 114 7.37 -1.27 -15.38
C THR A 114 6.60 -2.56 -15.11
N ASN A 115 6.10 -3.21 -16.15
CA ASN A 115 5.25 -4.37 -15.95
C ASN A 115 5.99 -5.55 -15.30
N ALA A 116 5.31 -6.20 -14.35
CA ALA A 116 5.75 -7.44 -13.72
C ALA A 116 7.14 -7.31 -13.07
N GLU A 117 7.36 -6.24 -12.30
CA GLU A 117 8.63 -6.03 -11.61
C GLU A 117 8.48 -6.01 -10.09
N THR A 118 9.44 -6.65 -9.43
CA THR A 118 9.58 -6.58 -7.97
C THR A 118 10.52 -5.46 -7.59
N LEU A 119 9.96 -4.43 -6.98
CA LEU A 119 10.70 -3.29 -6.46
C LEU A 119 11.14 -3.54 -5.02
N ARG A 120 12.37 -3.12 -4.69
CA ARG A 120 12.95 -3.22 -3.35
C ARG A 120 13.01 -1.84 -2.71
N PHE A 121 12.23 -1.64 -1.66
CA PHE A 121 12.14 -0.37 -0.95
C PHE A 121 13.10 -0.34 0.24
N THR A 122 13.67 0.83 0.50
CA THR A 122 14.43 1.11 1.72
C THR A 122 14.04 2.50 2.19
N ILE A 123 13.32 2.56 3.31
CA ILE A 123 12.75 3.78 3.88
C ILE A 123 13.42 4.01 5.24
N ASN A 124 14.03 5.18 5.41
CA ASN A 124 14.57 5.62 6.68
C ASN A 124 13.50 6.42 7.42
N ILE A 125 13.37 6.16 8.72
CA ILE A 125 12.37 6.75 9.60
C ILE A 125 13.12 7.33 10.78
N GLY A 126 13.09 8.65 10.90
CA GLY A 126 14.02 9.39 11.75
C GLY A 126 15.49 9.00 11.46
N ASP A 127 16.33 9.13 12.49
CA ASP A 127 17.75 8.76 12.41
C ASP A 127 18.03 7.32 12.86
N GLU A 128 16.99 6.56 13.25
CA GLU A 128 17.16 5.34 14.03
C GLU A 128 16.75 4.06 13.30
N GLN A 129 15.73 4.13 12.44
CA GLN A 129 15.06 2.94 11.93
C GLN A 129 15.00 2.90 10.40
N THR A 130 15.09 1.69 9.86
CA THR A 130 14.96 1.45 8.42
C THR A 130 13.92 0.36 8.16
N LEU A 131 12.88 0.71 7.40
CA LEU A 131 11.92 -0.22 6.83
C LEU A 131 12.44 -0.72 5.47
N LYS A 132 12.47 -2.05 5.29
CA LYS A 132 12.81 -2.69 4.01
C LYS A 132 11.74 -3.70 3.65
N PHE A 133 11.21 -3.59 2.44
CA PHE A 133 10.24 -4.54 1.92
C PHE A 133 10.34 -4.61 0.40
N ASN A 134 9.79 -5.69 -0.16
CA ASN A 134 9.70 -5.90 -1.59
C ASN A 134 8.22 -5.89 -1.98
N GLN A 135 7.89 -5.30 -3.12
CA GLN A 135 6.54 -5.32 -3.66
C GLN A 135 6.60 -5.54 -5.17
N GLU A 136 5.80 -6.49 -5.65
CA GLU A 136 5.61 -6.73 -7.07
C GLU A 136 4.51 -5.83 -7.63
N PHE A 137 4.78 -5.23 -8.78
CA PHE A 137 3.84 -4.37 -9.50
C PHE A 137 3.56 -4.92 -10.89
N TRP A 138 2.30 -4.78 -11.29
CA TRP A 138 1.78 -5.16 -12.60
C TRP A 138 1.14 -3.92 -13.21
N LEU A 139 1.28 -3.73 -14.52
CA LEU A 139 0.47 -2.74 -15.21
C LEU A 139 -0.98 -3.23 -15.15
N ASN A 140 -1.87 -2.36 -14.67
CA ASN A 140 -3.30 -2.63 -14.69
C ASN A 140 -3.87 -1.95 -15.93
N ASP A 141 -4.37 -2.75 -16.89
CA ASP A 141 -5.10 -2.29 -18.07
C ASP A 141 -6.51 -1.80 -17.71
#